data_AF-A0A1M6L246-F1
#
_entry.id   AF-A0A1M6L246-F1
#
_cell.length_a   1.000
_cell.length_b   1.000
_cell.length_c   1.000
_cell.angle_alpha   90.00
_cell.angle_beta   90.00
_cell.angle_gamma   90.00
#
_symmetry.space_group_name_H-M   'P 1'
#
loop_
_entity.id
_entity.type
_entity.pdbx_description
1 polymer ?
#
loop_
_entity_poly.entity_id
_entity_poly.type
_entity_poly.pdbx_seq_one_letter_code
_entity_poly.pdbx_strand_id
1 'polypeptide(L)'
;MGITFPLFDSTYVSIASFLTWLGHDVTLPPPITGQTMALGVKHSPEFACLPLKITTGTFIESLEAGADAILMAGGVGPCRFGYYGYVQQEILKSLGYQFETYILEPPAREFQRCIKVLNKLKKNTSWKDTFYYMHLALIKQNLLDKFHKQVLKTAPREWGKIQSFKLYRDFMKELLPIADKKS
;
A
#
# COMPACT_ATOMS: atom_id res chain seq x y z
N MET A 1 -5.16 2.73 -15.95
CA MET A 1 -4.00 3.34 -15.25
C MET A 1 -3.77 2.51 -14.02
N GLY A 2 -2.73 1.69 -14.04
CA GLY A 2 -2.38 0.79 -12.95
C GLY A 2 -1.71 1.54 -11.81
N ILE A 3 -2.34 1.60 -10.64
CA ILE A 3 -1.74 2.17 -9.43
C ILE A 3 -1.20 1.04 -8.56
N THR A 4 0.05 1.15 -8.14
CA THR A 4 0.66 0.30 -7.12
C THR A 4 0.96 1.08 -5.84
N PHE A 5 1.27 0.38 -4.77
CA PHE A 5 1.52 0.92 -3.44
C PHE A 5 2.34 -0.09 -2.63
N PRO A 6 2.99 0.30 -1.52
CA PRO A 6 3.85 -0.63 -0.79
C PRO A 6 3.05 -1.76 -0.12
N LEU A 7 3.63 -2.95 -0.08
CA LEU A 7 3.03 -4.08 0.63
C LEU A 7 3.17 -3.90 2.15
N PHE A 8 2.10 -3.41 2.80
CA PHE A 8 2.01 -3.28 4.25
C PHE A 8 1.02 -4.29 4.82
N ASP A 9 1.53 -5.42 5.31
CA ASP A 9 0.78 -6.51 5.95
C ASP A 9 -0.63 -6.69 5.37
N SER A 10 -1.70 -6.50 6.16
CA SER A 10 -3.09 -6.58 5.72
C SER A 10 -3.64 -5.27 5.14
N THR A 11 -2.94 -4.16 5.33
CA THR A 11 -3.33 -2.83 4.87
C THR A 11 -3.43 -2.75 3.34
N TYR A 12 -2.65 -3.58 2.64
CA TYR A 12 -2.73 -3.70 1.18
C TYR A 12 -4.16 -4.03 0.70
N VAL A 13 -4.94 -4.81 1.46
CA VAL A 13 -6.33 -5.16 1.15
C VAL A 13 -7.21 -3.91 1.18
N SER A 14 -7.07 -3.09 2.22
CA SER A 14 -7.85 -1.86 2.41
C SER A 14 -7.48 -0.80 1.38
N ILE A 15 -6.19 -0.64 1.07
CA ILE A 15 -5.71 0.31 0.05
C ILE A 15 -6.17 -0.13 -1.35
N ALA A 16 -6.00 -1.41 -1.70
CA ALA A 16 -6.50 -1.95 -2.96
C ALA A 16 -8.00 -1.70 -3.10
N SER A 17 -8.78 -2.01 -2.07
CA SER A 17 -10.23 -1.80 -2.06
C SER A 17 -10.59 -0.34 -2.33
N PHE A 18 -9.94 0.59 -1.63
CA PHE A 18 -10.18 2.02 -1.78
C PHE A 18 -9.88 2.50 -3.19
N LEU A 19 -8.73 2.11 -3.76
CA LEU A 19 -8.34 2.50 -5.11
C LEU A 19 -9.26 1.90 -6.18
N THR A 20 -9.67 0.64 -6.01
CA THR A 20 -10.66 -0.01 -6.89
C THR A 20 -12.01 0.69 -6.84
N TRP A 21 -12.52 1.05 -5.66
CA TRP A 21 -13.77 1.81 -5.53
C TRP A 21 -13.69 3.23 -6.08
N LEU A 22 -12.50 3.83 -6.08
CA LEU A 22 -12.24 5.10 -6.77
C LEU A 22 -12.15 4.96 -8.30
N GLY A 23 -12.20 3.74 -8.84
CA GLY A 23 -12.20 3.47 -10.28
C GLY A 23 -10.80 3.35 -10.90
N HIS A 24 -9.78 3.02 -10.11
CA HIS A 24 -8.45 2.71 -10.62
C HIS A 24 -8.24 1.22 -10.81
N ASP A 25 -7.42 0.87 -11.80
CA ASP A 25 -6.85 -0.46 -11.90
C ASP A 25 -5.73 -0.57 -10.87
N VAL A 26 -5.73 -1.64 -10.07
CA VAL A 26 -4.75 -1.82 -9.00
C VAL A 26 -3.75 -2.89 -9.38
N THR A 27 -2.49 -2.51 -9.50
CA THR A 27 -1.37 -3.44 -9.64
C THR A 27 -0.91 -3.82 -8.24
N LEU A 28 -1.37 -4.98 -7.77
CA LEU A 28 -1.00 -5.47 -6.44
C LEU A 28 0.53 -5.61 -6.33
N PRO A 29 1.14 -5.14 -5.22
CA PRO A 29 2.56 -5.31 -5.03
C PRO A 29 2.91 -6.80 -4.95
N PRO A 30 4.01 -7.24 -5.59
CA PRO A 30 4.43 -8.64 -5.54
C PRO A 30 4.81 -9.04 -4.10
N PRO A 31 4.77 -10.35 -3.78
CA PRO A 31 5.33 -10.86 -2.54
C PRO A 31 6.79 -10.46 -2.39
N ILE A 32 7.21 -10.08 -1.19
CA ILE A 32 8.60 -9.72 -0.93
C ILE A 32 9.47 -10.98 -1.02
N THR A 33 10.38 -11.02 -1.98
CA THR A 33 11.32 -12.12 -2.19
C THR A 33 12.76 -11.70 -1.92
N GLY A 34 13.69 -12.65 -2.01
CA GLY A 34 15.12 -12.33 -2.00
C GLY A 34 15.54 -11.41 -3.16
N GLN A 35 14.85 -11.48 -4.30
CA GLN A 35 15.09 -10.60 -5.45
C GLN A 35 14.62 -9.17 -5.16
N THR A 36 13.42 -9.00 -4.60
CA THR A 36 12.90 -7.71 -4.09
C THR A 36 13.92 -7.04 -3.17
N MET A 37 14.47 -7.81 -2.23
CA MET A 37 15.48 -7.32 -1.29
C MET A 37 16.79 -6.93 -1.99
N ALA A 38 17.27 -7.75 -2.94
CA ALA A 38 18.50 -7.47 -3.68
C ALA A 38 18.38 -6.18 -4.52
N LEU A 39 17.27 -5.99 -5.22
CA LEU A 39 16.95 -4.76 -5.96
C LEU A 39 16.93 -3.55 -5.02
N GLY A 40 16.24 -3.69 -3.89
CA GLY A 40 16.17 -2.67 -2.85
C GLY A 40 17.53 -2.23 -2.32
N VAL A 41 18.39 -3.18 -1.98
CA VAL A 41 19.76 -2.93 -1.47
C VAL A 41 20.64 -2.30 -2.55
N LYS A 42 20.54 -2.76 -3.80
CA LYS A 42 21.35 -2.27 -4.91
C LYS A 42 21.11 -0.79 -5.24
N HIS A 43 19.85 -0.36 -5.15
CA HIS A 43 19.44 0.98 -5.61
C HIS A 43 19.17 1.99 -4.49
N SER A 44 19.09 1.54 -3.24
CA SER A 44 18.87 2.43 -2.10
C SER A 44 20.18 2.78 -1.40
N PRO A 45 20.26 3.92 -0.69
CA PRO A 45 21.42 4.27 0.12
C PRO A 45 21.78 3.19 1.14
N GLU A 46 23.08 2.98 1.39
CA GLU A 46 23.57 1.96 2.33
C GLU A 46 22.97 2.11 3.72
N PHE A 47 22.99 3.33 4.26
CA PHE A 47 22.47 3.69 5.58
C PHE A 47 20.94 3.92 5.60
N ALA A 48 20.23 3.62 4.50
CA ALA A 48 18.78 3.64 4.54
C ALA A 48 18.24 2.49 5.39
N CYS A 49 17.18 2.76 6.13
CA CYS A 49 16.48 1.74 6.89
C CYS A 49 15.84 0.69 5.96
N LEU A 50 15.75 -0.54 6.48
CA LEU A 50 15.27 -1.71 5.74
C LEU A 50 13.91 -1.50 5.04
N PRO A 51 12.91 -0.81 5.62
CA PRO A 51 11.62 -0.62 4.94
C PRO A 51 11.74 0.17 3.65
N LEU A 52 12.65 1.16 3.56
CA LEU A 52 12.91 1.88 2.30
C LEU A 52 13.42 0.91 1.25
N LYS A 53 14.40 0.06 1.60
CA LYS A 53 15.01 -0.89 0.67
C LYS A 53 13.97 -1.85 0.11
N ILE A 54 13.19 -2.48 0.99
CA ILE A 54 12.14 -3.42 0.59
C ILE A 54 11.13 -2.73 -0.34
N THR A 55 10.58 -1.58 0.07
CA THR A 55 9.55 -0.90 -0.72
C THR A 55 10.06 -0.35 -2.05
N THR A 56 11.33 0.10 -2.13
CA THR A 56 11.97 0.44 -3.41
C THR A 56 12.06 -0.76 -4.33
N GLY A 57 12.47 -1.93 -3.82
CA GLY A 57 12.50 -3.17 -4.59
C GLY A 57 11.12 -3.55 -5.11
N THR A 58 10.10 -3.49 -4.25
CA THR A 58 8.71 -3.76 -4.62
C THR A 58 8.22 -2.81 -5.71
N PHE A 59 8.56 -1.51 -5.64
CA PHE A 59 8.19 -0.55 -6.67
C PHE A 59 8.87 -0.82 -8.01
N ILE A 60 10.14 -1.22 -8.01
CA ILE A 60 10.83 -1.64 -9.24
C ILE A 60 10.06 -2.80 -9.90
N GLU A 61 9.78 -3.85 -9.14
CA GLU A 61 9.05 -5.02 -9.65
C GLU A 61 7.62 -4.66 -10.10
N SER A 62 6.93 -3.78 -9.38
CA SER A 62 5.57 -3.34 -9.75
C SER A 62 5.55 -2.46 -11.01
N LEU A 63 6.56 -1.60 -11.20
CA LEU A 63 6.71 -0.80 -12.42
C LEU A 63 7.04 -1.70 -13.63
N GLU A 64 7.92 -2.69 -13.44
CA GLU A 64 8.22 -3.70 -14.47
C GLU A 64 7.00 -4.57 -14.82
N ALA A 65 6.10 -4.79 -13.86
CA ALA A 65 4.82 -5.46 -14.06
C ALA A 65 3.75 -4.56 -14.72
N GLY A 66 4.08 -3.32 -15.10
CA GLY A 66 3.19 -2.41 -15.82
C GLY A 66 2.36 -1.47 -14.93
N ALA A 67 2.79 -1.17 -13.70
CA ALA A 67 2.21 -0.07 -12.94
C ALA A 67 2.58 1.29 -13.58
N ASP A 68 1.60 2.16 -13.77
CA ASP A 68 1.78 3.51 -14.32
C ASP A 68 2.00 4.56 -13.20
N ALA A 69 1.61 4.22 -11.98
CA ALA A 69 1.64 5.14 -10.85
C ALA A 69 1.93 4.45 -9.52
N ILE A 70 2.55 5.19 -8.61
CA ILE A 70 2.88 4.76 -7.25
C ILE A 70 2.13 5.65 -6.25
N LEU A 71 1.39 5.03 -5.34
CA LEU A 71 0.83 5.65 -4.14
C LEU A 71 1.72 5.33 -2.94
N MET A 72 2.22 6.36 -2.27
CA MET A 72 3.00 6.24 -1.04
C MET A 72 2.44 7.14 0.05
N ALA A 73 2.48 6.68 1.29
CA ALA A 73 2.14 7.54 2.42
C ALA A 73 3.34 8.42 2.78
N GLY A 74 3.08 9.71 2.95
CA GLY A 74 4.01 10.67 3.54
C GLY A 74 3.92 10.65 5.06
N GLY A 75 4.46 11.68 5.70
CA GLY A 75 4.46 11.76 7.15
C GLY A 75 5.28 12.93 7.69
N VAL A 76 4.83 13.45 8.84
CA VAL A 76 5.49 14.58 9.52
C VAL A 76 6.04 14.17 10.89
N GLY A 77 6.19 12.86 11.12
CA GLY A 77 6.79 12.31 12.33
C GLY A 77 8.32 12.37 12.31
N PRO A 78 9.00 11.99 13.42
CA PRO A 78 10.46 11.94 13.48
C PRO A 78 11.08 10.84 12.59
N CYS A 79 10.24 9.98 12.01
CA CYS A 79 10.65 8.87 11.19
C CYS A 79 11.00 9.35 9.76
N ARG A 80 12.11 8.83 9.19
CA ARG A 80 12.50 9.04 7.79
C ARG A 80 11.44 8.55 6.78
N PHE A 81 10.47 7.76 7.23
CA PHE A 81 9.31 7.33 6.46
C PHE A 81 8.62 8.46 5.71
N GLY A 82 8.49 9.65 6.33
CA GLY A 82 7.87 10.80 5.67
C GLY A 82 8.57 11.24 4.37
N TYR A 83 9.86 10.95 4.25
CA TYR A 83 10.65 11.28 3.05
C TYR A 83 10.75 10.13 2.05
N TYR A 84 10.20 8.95 2.34
CA TYR A 84 10.35 7.78 1.47
C TYR A 84 9.81 8.05 0.07
N GLY A 85 8.58 8.57 -0.04
CA GLY A 85 7.96 8.83 -1.34
C GLY A 85 8.83 9.69 -2.25
N TYR A 86 9.45 10.74 -1.71
CA TYR A 86 10.34 11.64 -2.46
C TYR A 86 11.67 10.97 -2.83
N VAL A 87 12.31 10.28 -1.88
CA VAL A 87 13.59 9.59 -2.14
C VAL A 87 13.41 8.48 -3.16
N GLN A 88 12.34 7.70 -3.04
CA GLN A 88 12.02 6.61 -3.96
C GLN A 88 11.69 7.15 -5.34
N GLN A 89 10.96 8.26 -5.43
CA GLN A 89 10.67 8.91 -6.69
C GLN A 89 11.96 9.27 -7.45
N GLU A 90 12.93 9.89 -6.77
CA GLU A 90 14.19 10.27 -7.41
C GLU A 90 15.06 9.07 -7.76
N ILE A 91 15.10 8.04 -6.91
CA ILE A 91 15.80 6.78 -7.23
C ILE A 91 15.21 6.15 -8.50
N LEU A 92 13.90 5.97 -8.56
CA LEU A 92 13.24 5.30 -9.68
C LEU A 92 13.35 6.11 -10.98
N LYS A 93 13.24 7.44 -10.93
CA LYS A 93 13.51 8.30 -12.10
C LYS A 93 14.95 8.19 -12.58
N SER A 94 15.93 8.10 -11.67
CA SER A 94 17.35 7.94 -12.03
C SER A 94 17.63 6.62 -12.74
N LEU A 95 16.78 5.60 -12.53
CA LEU A 95 16.80 4.32 -13.22
C LEU A 95 16.07 4.34 -14.57
N GLY A 96 15.44 5.45 -14.95
CA GLY A 96 14.76 5.63 -16.23
C GLY A 96 13.27 5.29 -16.23
N TYR A 97 12.66 4.96 -15.09
CA TYR A 97 11.23 4.67 -15.02
C TYR A 97 10.38 5.95 -15.20
N GLN A 98 9.29 5.82 -15.96
CA GLN A 98 8.29 6.87 -16.15
C GLN A 98 7.01 6.46 -15.42
N PHE A 99 6.62 7.24 -14.41
CA PHE A 99 5.45 6.94 -13.58
C PHE A 99 4.94 8.20 -12.90
N GLU A 100 3.66 8.19 -12.52
CA GLU A 100 3.09 9.21 -11.66
C GLU A 100 3.28 8.86 -10.18
N THR A 101 3.51 9.87 -9.33
CA THR A 101 3.68 9.66 -7.89
C THR A 101 2.58 10.40 -7.12
N TYR A 102 1.92 9.67 -6.24
CA TYR A 102 0.91 10.17 -5.31
C TYR A 102 1.45 10.01 -3.89
N ILE A 103 1.86 11.13 -3.26
CA ILE A 103 2.38 11.11 -1.88
C ILE A 103 1.30 11.68 -0.96
N LEU A 104 0.68 10.82 -0.16
CA LEU A 104 -0.40 11.21 0.74
C LEU A 104 0.15 11.67 2.08
N GLU A 105 0.26 12.98 2.26
CA GLU A 105 0.65 13.59 3.53
C GLU A 105 -0.51 13.59 4.55
N PRO A 106 -0.23 13.48 5.86
CA PRO A 106 -1.28 13.44 6.86
C PRO A 106 -2.00 14.80 6.97
N PRO A 107 -3.36 14.78 7.00
CA PRO A 107 -4.16 16.00 6.94
C PRO A 107 -4.00 16.90 8.15
N ALA A 108 -3.59 16.34 9.30
CA ALA A 108 -3.43 17.09 10.56
C ALA A 108 -2.37 18.20 10.49
N ARG A 109 -1.43 18.12 9.54
CA ARG A 109 -0.40 19.16 9.34
C ARG A 109 -0.40 19.72 7.94
N GLU A 110 -0.63 18.89 6.91
CA GLU A 110 -0.58 19.33 5.51
C GLU A 110 -1.89 19.09 4.77
N PHE A 111 -2.99 19.65 5.30
CA PHE A 111 -4.34 19.48 4.75
C PHE A 111 -4.45 19.84 3.26
N GLN A 112 -3.86 20.96 2.83
CA GLN A 112 -3.94 21.42 1.44
C GLN A 112 -3.27 20.43 0.46
N ARG A 113 -2.10 19.88 0.82
CA ARG A 113 -1.39 18.90 -0.01
C ARG A 113 -2.13 17.57 -0.04
N CYS A 114 -2.65 17.14 1.11
CA CYS A 114 -3.49 15.94 1.22
C CYS A 114 -4.71 16.03 0.27
N ILE A 115 -5.46 17.14 0.32
CA ILE A 115 -6.60 17.37 -0.58
C ILE A 115 -6.18 17.43 -2.03
N LYS A 116 -5.06 18.08 -2.35
CA LYS A 116 -4.57 18.19 -3.74
C LYS A 116 -4.28 16.81 -4.32
N VAL A 117 -3.66 15.91 -3.54
CA VAL A 117 -3.37 14.54 -3.96
C VAL A 117 -4.64 13.71 -4.05
N LEU A 118 -5.56 13.83 -3.08
CA LEU A 118 -6.87 13.18 -3.15
C LEU A 118 -7.68 13.64 -4.37
N ASN A 119 -7.67 14.93 -4.69
CA ASN A 119 -8.32 15.46 -5.90
C ASN A 119 -7.70 14.91 -7.18
N LYS A 120 -6.39 14.68 -7.22
CA LYS A 120 -5.74 14.03 -8.39
C LYS A 120 -6.08 12.54 -8.46
N LEU A 121 -6.13 11.85 -7.33
CA LEU A 121 -6.56 10.45 -7.24
C LEU A 121 -8.04 10.29 -7.61
N LYS A 122 -8.86 11.28 -7.29
CA LYS A 122 -10.27 11.29 -7.56
C LYS A 122 -10.53 11.60 -9.03
N LYS A 123 -10.81 10.57 -9.84
CA LYS A 123 -11.19 10.74 -11.25
C LYS A 123 -12.62 11.27 -11.41
N ASN A 124 -13.61 10.38 -11.25
CA ASN A 124 -15.03 10.64 -11.56
C ASN A 124 -15.97 10.52 -10.35
N THR A 125 -15.45 10.31 -9.14
CA THR A 125 -16.27 10.16 -7.93
C THR A 125 -16.62 11.52 -7.33
N SER A 126 -17.68 11.65 -6.53
CA SER A 126 -17.94 12.86 -5.75
C SER A 126 -17.09 12.87 -4.48
N TRP A 127 -17.00 14.03 -3.81
CA TRP A 127 -16.37 14.10 -2.48
C TRP A 127 -17.13 13.24 -1.48
N LYS A 128 -18.46 13.20 -1.58
CA LYS A 128 -19.32 12.32 -0.76
C LYS A 128 -18.92 10.84 -0.93
N ASP A 129 -18.78 10.40 -2.17
CA ASP A 129 -18.40 9.01 -2.49
C ASP A 129 -16.97 8.71 -2.01
N THR A 130 -16.05 9.66 -2.19
CA THR A 130 -14.66 9.52 -1.71
C THR A 130 -14.60 9.30 -0.21
N PHE A 131 -15.33 10.11 0.58
CA PHE A 131 -15.42 9.93 2.03
C PHE A 131 -16.13 8.64 2.42
N TYR A 132 -17.16 8.24 1.67
CA TYR A 132 -17.86 6.98 1.88
C TYR A 132 -16.91 5.78 1.65
N TYR A 133 -16.17 5.75 0.55
CA TYR A 133 -15.19 4.70 0.25
C TYR A 133 -14.02 4.69 1.23
N MET A 134 -13.54 5.87 1.66
CA MET A 134 -12.54 5.98 2.73
C MET A 134 -13.06 5.35 4.02
N HIS A 135 -14.31 5.66 4.41
CA HIS A 135 -14.92 5.10 5.61
C HIS A 135 -15.07 3.58 5.52
N LEU A 136 -15.50 3.04 4.37
CA LEU A 136 -15.56 1.61 4.12
C LEU A 136 -14.17 0.95 4.21
N ALA A 137 -13.14 1.58 3.66
CA ALA A 137 -11.77 1.08 3.73
C ALA A 137 -11.27 1.04 5.18
N LEU A 138 -11.61 2.04 6.00
CA LEU A 138 -11.29 2.06 7.43
C LEU A 138 -12.05 0.97 8.21
N ILE A 139 -13.32 0.72 7.90
CA ILE A 139 -14.07 -0.39 8.49
C ILE A 139 -13.40 -1.73 8.15
N LYS A 140 -13.03 -1.92 6.87
CA LYS A 140 -12.33 -3.12 6.40
C LYS A 140 -10.98 -3.29 7.12
N GLN A 141 -10.21 -2.21 7.27
CA GLN A 141 -8.96 -2.25 8.04
C GLN A 141 -9.19 -2.62 9.50
N ASN A 142 -10.18 -2.00 10.16
CA ASN A 142 -10.51 -2.31 11.55
C ASN A 142 -10.93 -3.78 11.74
N LEU A 143 -11.61 -4.37 10.76
CA LEU A 143 -11.97 -5.79 10.77
C LEU A 143 -10.73 -6.69 10.65
N LEU A 144 -9.83 -6.37 9.70
CA LEU A 144 -8.55 -7.06 9.53
C LEU A 144 -7.70 -7.00 10.80
N ASP A 145 -7.59 -5.81 11.42
CA ASP A 145 -6.82 -5.60 12.65
C ASP A 145 -7.42 -6.37 13.83
N LYS A 146 -8.76 -6.39 13.96
CA LYS A 146 -9.45 -7.17 15.00
C LYS A 146 -9.19 -8.66 14.83
N PHE A 147 -9.27 -9.17 13.61
CA PHE A 147 -9.04 -10.59 13.36
C PHE A 147 -7.57 -10.96 13.58
N HIS A 148 -6.63 -10.14 13.10
CA HIS A 148 -5.20 -10.33 13.34
C HIS A 148 -4.89 -10.35 14.84
N LYS A 149 -5.48 -9.45 15.63
CA LYS A 149 -5.34 -9.46 17.10
C LYS A 149 -5.83 -10.75 17.75
N GLN A 150 -6.85 -11.41 17.20
CA GLN A 150 -7.29 -12.72 17.70
C GLN A 150 -6.30 -13.81 17.30
N VAL A 151 -5.85 -13.81 16.05
CA VAL A 151 -4.83 -14.75 15.53
C VAL A 151 -3.55 -14.69 16.36
N LEU A 152 -3.07 -13.49 16.72
CA LEU A 152 -1.89 -13.33 17.58
C LEU A 152 -2.10 -13.88 19.00
N LYS A 153 -3.33 -13.95 19.50
CA LYS A 153 -3.65 -14.55 20.81
C LYS A 153 -3.82 -16.07 20.73
N THR A 154 -4.35 -16.59 19.63
CA THR A 154 -4.66 -18.01 19.46
C THR A 154 -3.46 -18.80 18.93
N ALA A 155 -2.75 -18.28 17.93
CA ALA A 155 -1.66 -18.98 17.25
C ALA A 155 -0.58 -19.56 18.20
N PRO A 156 -0.11 -18.85 19.25
CA PRO A 156 0.88 -19.41 20.18
C PRO A 156 0.33 -20.54 21.07
N ARG A 157 -0.99 -20.71 21.14
CA ARG A 157 -1.69 -21.70 21.97
C ARG A 157 -2.17 -22.91 21.16
N GLU A 158 -1.95 -22.90 19.84
CA GLU A 158 -2.30 -24.01 18.97
C GLU A 158 -1.27 -25.13 19.11
N TRP A 159 -1.74 -26.36 19.26
CA TRP A 159 -0.87 -27.53 19.27
C TRP A 159 -0.66 -28.04 17.84
N GLY A 160 0.60 -28.22 17.43
CA GLY A 160 0.95 -28.74 16.10
C GLY A 160 1.01 -27.67 15.01
N LYS A 161 0.40 -27.92 13.84
CA LYS A 161 0.44 -26.98 12.71
C LYS A 161 -0.47 -25.79 12.98
N ILE A 162 0.09 -24.58 12.95
CA ILE A 162 -0.64 -23.34 13.21
C ILE A 162 -1.67 -23.07 12.10
N GLN A 163 -2.95 -23.17 12.43
CA GLN A 163 -4.08 -22.97 11.52
C GLN A 163 -4.57 -21.52 11.52
N SER A 164 -4.45 -20.79 12.63
CA SER A 164 -4.92 -19.39 12.72
C SER A 164 -4.32 -18.47 11.64
N PHE A 165 -3.02 -18.58 11.35
CA PHE A 165 -2.39 -17.78 10.28
C PHE A 165 -2.79 -18.22 8.87
N LYS A 166 -3.20 -19.49 8.68
CA LYS A 166 -3.76 -19.93 7.40
C LYS A 166 -5.12 -19.28 7.19
N LEU A 167 -6.00 -19.38 8.20
CA LEU A 167 -7.32 -18.76 8.17
C LEU A 167 -7.25 -17.25 7.96
N TYR A 168 -6.28 -16.57 8.59
CA TYR A 168 -6.05 -15.14 8.39
C TYR A 168 -5.72 -14.79 6.94
N ARG A 169 -4.85 -15.58 6.29
CA ARG A 169 -4.49 -15.36 4.88
C ARG A 169 -5.66 -15.62 3.94
N ASP A 170 -6.46 -16.65 4.23
CA ASP A 170 -7.65 -16.96 3.44
C ASP A 170 -8.71 -15.84 3.57
N PHE A 171 -8.89 -15.30 4.79
CA PHE A 171 -9.75 -14.15 5.03
C PHE A 171 -9.28 -12.88 4.31
N MET A 172 -7.97 -12.60 4.29
CA MET A 172 -7.44 -11.47 3.52
C MET A 172 -7.71 -11.61 2.01
N LYS A 173 -7.64 -12.84 1.47
CA LYS A 173 -7.95 -13.11 0.06
C LYS A 173 -9.43 -12.94 -0.25
N GLU A 174 -10.31 -13.36 0.66
CA GLU A 174 -11.76 -13.17 0.51
C GLU A 174 -12.15 -11.68 0.55
N LEU A 175 -11.48 -10.89 1.39
CA LEU A 175 -11.73 -9.45 1.49
C LEU A 175 -11.07 -8.62 0.37
N LEU A 176 -10.17 -9.19 -0.43
CA LEU A 176 -9.61 -8.51 -1.59
C LEU A 176 -10.70 -8.37 -2.67
N PRO A 177 -11.17 -7.16 -2.98
CA PRO A 177 -12.35 -6.95 -3.82
C PRO A 177 -12.01 -6.99 -5.30
N ILE A 178 -11.20 -7.95 -5.75
CA ILE A 178 -10.94 -8.12 -7.19
C ILE A 178 -12.26 -8.46 -7.93
N ALA A 179 -13.34 -8.81 -7.21
CA ALA A 179 -14.65 -9.15 -7.76
C ALA A 179 -15.79 -8.13 -7.54
N ASP A 180 -15.68 -7.15 -6.65
CA ASP A 180 -16.78 -6.20 -6.38
C ASP A 180 -16.68 -4.94 -7.25
N LYS A 181 -16.63 -5.12 -8.57
CA LYS A 181 -17.02 -4.04 -9.49
C LYS A 181 -18.53 -3.86 -9.33
N LYS A 182 -18.96 -2.86 -8.55
CA LYS A 182 -20.32 -2.36 -8.68
C LYS A 182 -20.54 -1.97 -10.15
N SER A 183 -21.41 -2.73 -10.82
CA SER A 183 -22.05 -2.36 -12.09
C SER A 183 -22.79 -1.03 -11.95
#